data_AF-A0A537Q2D8-F1
#
_entry.id   AF-A0A537Q2D8-F1
#
_cell.length_a   1.000
_cell.length_b   1.000
_cell.length_c   1.000
_cell.angle_alpha   90.00
_cell.angle_beta   90.00
_cell.angle_gamma   90.00
#
_symmetry.space_group_name_H-M   'P 1'
#
loop_
_entity.id
_entity.type
_entity.pdbx_description
1 polymer ?
#
loop_
_entity_poly.entity_id
_entity_poly.type
_entity_poly.pdbx_seq_one_letter_code
_entity_poly.pdbx_strand_id
1 'polypeptide(L)' 'MTSLVVPARKIFAIIQIWRARARSRRELAARSERELQDMGTCWASIAHEVSKPFWRS' A
#
# COMPACT_ATOMS: atom_id res chain seq x y z
N MET A 1 -12.72 31.60 10.19
CA MET A 1 -12.07 31.21 8.92
C MET A 1 -11.57 29.77 9.02
N THR A 2 -12.47 28.79 8.93
CA THR A 2 -12.21 27.46 9.54
C THR A 2 -12.74 26.27 8.72
N SER A 3 -13.15 26.50 7.46
CA SER A 3 -13.79 25.47 6.62
C SER A 3 -12.80 24.56 5.85
N LEU A 4 -11.71 25.12 5.31
CA LEU A 4 -10.82 24.41 4.36
C LEU A 4 -9.71 23.55 5.00
N VAL A 5 -9.34 23.79 6.26
CA VAL A 5 -8.22 23.10 6.91
C VAL A 5 -8.53 21.63 7.21
N VAL A 6 -9.78 21.33 7.62
CA VAL A 6 -10.23 19.97 7.92
C VAL A 6 -10.24 19.04 6.69
N PRO A 7 -10.85 19.41 5.54
CA PRO A 7 -10.78 18.59 4.33
C PRO A 7 -9.34 18.45 3.81
N ALA A 8 -8.52 19.51 3.85
CA ALA A 8 -7.10 19.42 3.46
C ALA A 8 -6.33 18.38 4.31
N ARG A 9 -6.53 18.39 5.64
CA ARG A 9 -5.92 17.39 6.54
C ARG A 9 -6.41 15.96 6.28
N LYS A 10 -7.70 15.77 5.94
CA LYS A 10 -8.25 14.46 5.54
C LYS A 10 -7.65 13.96 4.22
N ILE A 11 -7.58 14.82 3.20
CA ILE A 11 -6.98 14.49 1.89
C ILE A 11 -5.50 14.13 2.05
N PHE A 12 -4.75 14.91 2.83
CA PHE A 12 -3.34 14.60 3.12
C PHE A 12 -3.17 13.24 3.81
N ALA A 13 -4.02 12.89 4.79
CA ALA A 13 -3.97 11.58 5.44
C ALA A 13 -4.24 10.42 4.45
N ILE A 14 -5.21 10.58 3.55
CA ILE A 14 -5.50 9.59 2.48
C ILE A 14 -4.28 9.42 1.56
N ILE A 15 -3.64 10.52 1.15
CA ILE A 15 -2.43 10.48 0.31
C ILE A 15 -1.27 9.80 1.04
N GLN A 16 -1.08 10.02 2.36
CA GLN A 16 -0.06 9.31 3.13
C GLN A 16 -0.33 7.80 3.21
N ILE A 17 -1.60 7.38 3.39
CA ILE A 17 -1.99 5.96 3.37
C ILE A 17 -1.67 5.33 2.01
N TRP A 18 -1.99 6.00 0.90
CA TRP A 18 -1.65 5.53 -0.45
C TRP A 18 -0.13 5.43 -0.66
N ARG A 19 0.65 6.41 -0.18
CA ARG A 19 2.12 6.38 -0.24
C ARG A 19 2.73 5.24 0.58
N ALA A 20 2.21 4.99 1.77
CA ALA A 20 2.64 3.87 2.63
C ALA A 20 2.33 2.51 1.97
N ARG A 21 1.13 2.33 1.40
CA ARG A 21 0.74 1.13 0.64
C ARG A 21 1.60 0.92 -0.60
N ALA A 22 1.84 1.97 -1.38
CA ALA A 22 2.68 1.90 -2.58
C ALA A 22 4.15 1.57 -2.25
N ARG A 23 4.66 2.01 -1.10
CA ARG A 23 5.95 1.60 -0.54
C ARG A 23 5.95 0.11 -0.18
N SER A 24 5.01 -0.31 0.67
CA SER A 24 4.93 -1.70 1.15
C SER A 24 4.73 -2.71 0.00
N ARG A 25 3.92 -2.39 -1.03
CA ARG A 25 3.77 -3.22 -2.24
C ARG A 25 5.07 -3.35 -3.03
N ARG A 26 5.92 -2.31 -3.09
CA ARG A 26 7.26 -2.39 -3.71
C ARG A 26 8.25 -3.21 -2.87
N GLU A 27 8.19 -3.08 -1.55
CA GLU A 27 9.03 -3.85 -0.62
C GLU A 27 8.66 -5.35 -0.66
N LEU A 28 7.38 -5.70 -0.77
CA LEU A 28 6.92 -7.08 -1.02
C LEU A 28 7.33 -7.60 -2.40
N ALA A 29 7.20 -6.78 -3.46
CA ALA A 29 7.63 -7.14 -4.82
C ALA A 29 9.16 -7.26 -4.99
N ALA A 30 9.95 -6.92 -3.97
CA ALA A 30 11.40 -7.08 -3.93
C ALA A 30 11.88 -8.25 -3.06
N ARG A 31 10.97 -8.99 -2.40
CA ARG A 31 11.29 -10.19 -1.62
C ARG A 31 11.57 -11.39 -2.53
N SER A 32 12.35 -12.33 -2.04
CA SER A 32 12.50 -13.65 -2.65
C SER A 32 11.30 -14.58 -2.30
N GLU A 33 11.01 -15.59 -3.11
CA GLU A 33 9.93 -16.56 -2.83
C GLU A 33 10.13 -17.27 -1.47
N ARG A 34 11.38 -17.44 -1.01
CA ARG A 34 11.66 -18.03 0.31
C ARG A 34 11.12 -17.14 1.42
N GLU A 35 11.42 -15.84 1.39
CA GLU A 35 10.88 -14.88 2.37
C GLU A 35 9.35 -14.78 2.29
N LEU A 36 8.75 -14.97 1.11
CA LEU A 36 7.29 -15.06 0.97
C LEU A 36 6.74 -16.32 1.63
N GLN A 37 7.39 -17.48 1.44
CA GLN A 37 7.02 -18.74 2.10
C GLN A 37 7.21 -18.68 3.62
N ASP A 38 8.30 -18.08 4.10
CA ASP A 38 8.56 -17.83 5.53
C ASP A 38 7.48 -16.92 6.15
N MET A 39 6.91 -16.00 5.36
CA MET A 39 5.76 -15.15 5.72
C MET A 39 4.40 -15.84 5.53
N GLY A 40 4.35 -17.12 5.13
CA GLY A 40 3.10 -17.86 4.91
C GLY A 40 2.29 -17.41 3.68
N THR A 41 2.95 -16.80 2.70
CA THR A 41 2.34 -16.32 1.44
C THR A 41 3.11 -16.83 0.22
N CYS A 42 2.71 -16.42 -0.98
CA CYS A 42 3.36 -16.83 -2.23
C CYS A 42 3.30 -15.74 -3.30
N TRP A 43 4.12 -15.86 -4.36
CA TRP A 43 4.14 -14.91 -5.47
C TRP A 43 2.78 -14.66 -6.12
N ALA A 44 1.89 -15.65 -6.22
CA ALA A 44 0.56 -15.46 -6.79
C ALA A 44 -0.31 -14.50 -5.95
N SER A 45 -0.23 -14.62 -4.62
CA SER A 45 -0.91 -13.73 -3.67
C SER A 45 -0.32 -12.31 -3.72
N ILE A 46 1.01 -12.20 -3.73
CA ILE A 46 1.70 -10.91 -3.83
C ILE A 46 1.43 -10.23 -5.18
N ALA A 47 1.46 -10.95 -6.30
CA ALA A 47 1.14 -10.40 -7.62
C ALA A 47 -0.30 -9.86 -7.67
N HIS A 48 -1.26 -10.59 -7.09
CA HIS A 48 -2.64 -10.09 -6.94
C HIS A 48 -2.66 -8.77 -6.13
N GLU A 49 -2.05 -8.74 -4.94
CA GLU A 49 -2.00 -7.51 -4.11
C GLU A 49 -1.29 -6.34 -4.79
N VAL A 50 -0.20 -6.58 -5.51
CA VAL A 50 0.57 -5.55 -6.21
C VAL A 50 -0.19 -5.00 -7.42
N SER A 51 -0.96 -5.84 -8.12
CA SER A 51 -1.80 -5.43 -9.26
C SER A 51 -2.98 -4.52 -8.88
N LYS A 52 -3.41 -4.53 -7.62
CA LYS A 52 -4.52 -3.68 -7.15
C LYS A 52 -4.17 -2.19 -7.33
N PRO A 53 -5.10 -1.35 -7.82
CA PRO A 53 -4.90 0.10 -7.86
C PRO A 53 -4.48 0.68 -6.50
N PHE A 54 -3.68 1.75 -6.50
CA PHE A 54 -3.13 2.32 -5.25
C PHE A 54 -4.21 2.79 -4.26
N TRP A 55 -5.39 3.15 -4.77
CA TRP A 55 -6.54 3.57 -3.96
C TRP A 55 -7.33 2.40 -3.36
N ARG A 56 -7.07 1.16 -3.76
CA ARG A 56 -7.84 -0.03 -3.38
C ARG A 56 -7.01 -0.99 -2.51
N SER A 57 -7.58 -1.37 -1.36
CA SER A 57 -7.27 -2.62 -0.66
C SER A 57 -8.11 -3.75 -1.26
#